data_AF-A0A949N9B8-F1
#
_entry.id   AF-A0A949N9B8-F1
#
_cell.length_a   1.000
_cell.length_b   1.000
_cell.length_c   1.000
_cell.angle_alpha   90.00
_cell.angle_beta   90.00
_cell.angle_gamma   90.00
#
_symmetry.space_group_name_H-M   'P 1'
#
loop_
_entity.id
_entity.type
_entity.pdbx_description
1 polymer ?
#
loop_
_entity_poly.entity_id
_entity_poly.type
_entity_poly.pdbx_seq_one_letter_code
_entity_poly.pdbx_strand_id
1 'polypeptide(L)'
;MLRQKTGYRLRVNSRDENGDLIPQISKNGQPPPEWIAASDVPPAIQPGYHAQRLEYTDIDSLSPENRAKLEEMVRERARALEQLDKAKANKNRADDAYKADETPENLKQQEAATAVRSAANKKVTDIGEEFGELTASAHAMAEQHPEATLVAGGVKGNRRFDQVWMNPDGTFIVVEAKGPSADLGERYGHTGQRVSQGTREYFETIIKDMEERSLNEAMSDDVRIREAAIREEALATALLDALEADPVGVEYISVKPRLKDEKYAGYLLSRFNIDKESP
;
A
#
# COMPACT_ATOMS: atom_id res chain seq x y z
N MET A 1 -3.76 32.68 -3.79
CA MET A 1 -3.43 31.30 -4.20
C MET A 1 -2.29 30.78 -3.35
N LEU A 2 -2.55 29.93 -2.36
CA LEU A 2 -1.48 29.18 -1.67
C LEU A 2 -1.25 27.88 -2.44
N ARG A 3 -0.09 27.77 -3.10
CA ARG A 3 0.38 26.54 -3.76
C ARG A 3 1.11 25.68 -2.70
N GLN A 4 0.74 24.42 -2.54
CA GLN A 4 1.62 23.44 -1.89
C GLN A 4 2.71 23.01 -2.87
N LYS A 5 3.89 22.66 -2.36
CA LYS A 5 5.05 22.16 -3.13
C LYS A 5 4.76 20.87 -3.93
N THR A 6 3.61 20.23 -3.72
CA THR A 6 3.22 18.92 -4.26
C THR A 6 2.26 18.98 -5.46
N GLY A 7 1.81 20.17 -5.91
CA GLY A 7 0.90 20.29 -7.06
C GLY A 7 -0.57 19.88 -6.79
N TYR A 8 -0.85 19.28 -5.64
CA TYR A 8 -2.23 18.93 -5.23
C TYR A 8 -3.04 20.17 -4.84
N ARG A 9 -4.27 20.26 -5.36
CA ARG A 9 -5.24 21.30 -4.98
C ARG A 9 -6.16 20.80 -3.88
N LEU A 10 -6.36 21.62 -2.84
CA LEU A 10 -7.37 21.40 -1.80
C LEU A 10 -8.82 21.54 -2.32
N ARG A 11 -9.03 22.19 -3.48
CA ARG A 11 -10.34 22.37 -4.12
C ARG A 11 -10.27 21.90 -5.57
N VAL A 12 -10.98 20.82 -5.87
CA VAL A 12 -11.00 20.16 -7.19
C VAL A 12 -11.96 20.82 -8.19
N ASN A 13 -12.83 21.74 -7.74
CA ASN A 13 -13.86 22.37 -8.57
C ASN A 13 -13.55 23.85 -8.93
N SER A 14 -12.32 24.31 -8.73
CA SER A 14 -11.95 25.69 -9.06
C SER A 14 -11.93 25.88 -10.57
N ARG A 15 -12.76 26.82 -11.05
CA ARG A 15 -12.84 27.22 -12.44
C ARG A 15 -11.92 28.41 -12.73
N ASP A 16 -11.43 28.52 -13.96
CA ASP A 16 -10.71 29.72 -14.42
C ASP A 16 -11.68 30.86 -14.77
N GLU A 17 -11.13 31.95 -15.30
CA GLU A 17 -11.88 33.13 -15.75
C GLU A 17 -12.88 32.84 -16.89
N ASN A 18 -12.71 31.71 -17.60
CA ASN A 18 -13.58 31.26 -18.67
C ASN A 18 -14.64 30.26 -18.18
N GLY A 19 -14.61 29.88 -16.90
CA GLY A 19 -15.51 28.89 -16.33
C GLY A 19 -15.04 27.45 -16.54
N ASP A 20 -13.85 27.22 -17.09
CA ASP A 20 -13.31 25.88 -17.31
C ASP A 20 -12.68 25.32 -16.05
N LEU A 21 -12.83 24.00 -15.83
CA LEU A 21 -12.17 23.33 -14.70
C LEU A 21 -10.67 23.42 -14.88
N ILE A 22 -9.98 24.04 -13.92
CA ILE A 22 -8.53 24.14 -14.01
C ILE A 22 -7.94 22.75 -13.78
N PRO A 23 -7.14 22.22 -14.72
CA PRO A 23 -6.59 20.88 -14.61
C PRO A 23 -5.70 20.76 -13.37
N GLN A 24 -5.75 19.60 -12.71
CA GLN A 24 -4.68 19.22 -11.79
C GLN A 24 -3.40 19.06 -12.59
N ILE A 25 -2.29 19.54 -12.05
CA ILE A 25 -0.98 19.39 -12.69
C ILE A 25 -0.12 18.40 -11.91
N SER A 26 0.68 17.63 -12.63
CA SER A 26 1.68 16.72 -12.07
C SER A 26 2.99 16.90 -12.83
N LYS A 27 4.09 16.37 -12.30
CA LYS A 27 5.35 16.35 -13.03
C LYS A 27 5.33 15.20 -14.04
N ASN A 28 5.85 15.42 -15.25
CA ASN A 28 5.91 14.43 -16.33
C ASN A 28 6.84 13.24 -16.07
N GLY A 29 7.58 13.26 -14.96
CA GLY A 29 8.46 12.18 -14.55
C GLY A 29 9.74 12.02 -15.38
N GLN A 30 10.03 12.98 -16.26
CA GLN A 30 11.25 13.02 -17.07
C GLN A 30 12.19 14.12 -16.55
N PRO A 31 13.52 13.97 -16.61
CA PRO A 31 14.45 15.07 -16.37
C PRO A 31 14.72 15.88 -17.66
N PRO A 32 14.55 17.22 -17.68
CA PRO A 32 14.09 18.07 -16.58
C PRO A 32 12.57 17.94 -16.35
N PRO A 33 12.10 18.00 -15.09
CA PRO A 33 10.69 17.79 -14.77
C PRO A 33 9.82 18.94 -15.28
N GLU A 34 8.88 18.61 -16.16
CA GLU A 34 7.88 19.54 -16.67
C GLU A 34 6.53 19.34 -15.97
N TRP A 35 5.80 20.42 -15.75
CA TRP A 35 4.44 20.36 -15.22
C TRP A 35 3.46 20.11 -16.36
N ILE A 36 2.82 18.94 -16.35
CA ILE A 36 1.80 18.51 -17.31
C ILE A 36 0.45 18.36 -16.60
N ALA A 37 -0.64 18.23 -17.34
CA ALA A 37 -1.91 17.88 -16.73
C ALA A 37 -1.81 16.48 -16.10
N ALA A 38 -2.43 16.27 -14.95
CA ALA A 38 -2.45 14.99 -14.25
C ALA A 38 -3.07 13.87 -15.11
N SER A 39 -3.97 14.22 -16.03
CA SER A 39 -4.54 13.32 -17.04
C SER A 39 -3.52 12.83 -18.07
N ASP A 40 -2.45 13.60 -18.29
CA ASP A 40 -1.47 13.36 -19.34
C ASP A 40 -0.24 12.63 -18.80
N VAL A 41 -0.22 12.35 -17.49
CA VAL A 41 0.84 11.57 -16.86
C VAL A 41 0.79 10.14 -17.40
N PRO A 42 1.91 9.62 -17.94
CA PRO A 42 1.99 8.24 -18.38
C PRO A 42 1.53 7.26 -17.29
N PRO A 43 0.90 6.13 -17.68
CA PRO A 43 0.53 5.10 -16.71
C PRO A 43 1.77 4.57 -16.00
N ALA A 44 1.58 4.01 -14.79
CA ALA A 44 2.69 3.38 -14.09
C ALA A 44 3.21 2.17 -14.86
N ILE A 45 4.54 2.03 -14.90
CA ILE A 45 5.19 0.80 -15.31
C ILE A 45 4.67 -0.33 -14.42
N GLN A 46 4.14 -1.35 -15.07
CA GLN A 46 3.54 -2.52 -14.42
C GLN A 46 4.62 -3.57 -14.14
N PRO A 47 4.48 -4.37 -13.07
CA PRO A 47 5.47 -5.37 -12.72
C PRO A 47 5.52 -6.52 -13.73
N GLY A 48 6.73 -7.05 -13.93
CA GLY A 48 6.93 -8.37 -14.52
C GLY A 48 6.61 -9.46 -13.50
N TYR A 49 6.28 -10.66 -13.98
CA TYR A 49 6.03 -11.82 -13.13
C TYR A 49 6.84 -13.01 -13.62
N HIS A 50 7.23 -13.89 -12.71
CA HIS A 50 7.73 -15.21 -13.10
C HIS A 50 6.60 -16.03 -13.74
N ALA A 51 6.95 -17.07 -14.51
CA ALA A 51 6.03 -17.80 -15.40
C ALA A 51 4.74 -18.31 -14.72
N GLN A 52 4.77 -18.57 -13.41
CA GLN A 52 3.57 -18.74 -12.58
C GLN A 52 3.22 -17.41 -11.92
N ARG A 53 2.37 -16.63 -12.60
CA ARG A 53 1.93 -15.30 -12.13
C ARG A 53 1.12 -15.38 -10.84
N LEU A 54 0.28 -16.40 -10.71
CA LEU A 54 -0.68 -16.55 -9.61
C LEU A 54 -0.67 -17.98 -9.11
N GLU A 55 -0.27 -18.15 -7.86
CA GLU A 55 -0.43 -19.40 -7.14
C GLU A 55 -1.60 -19.29 -6.17
N TYR A 56 -2.44 -20.31 -6.23
CA TYR A 56 -3.56 -20.46 -5.33
C TYR A 56 -3.18 -21.49 -4.28
N THR A 57 -3.41 -21.09 -3.04
CA THR A 57 -3.32 -21.98 -1.91
C THR A 57 -4.65 -22.01 -1.20
N ASP A 58 -5.09 -23.21 -0.82
CA ASP A 58 -6.27 -23.44 0.01
C ASP A 58 -5.96 -23.19 1.49
N ILE A 59 -6.70 -23.80 2.40
CA ILE A 59 -6.57 -23.59 3.85
C ILE A 59 -5.96 -24.79 4.57
N ASP A 60 -5.54 -25.83 3.84
CA ASP A 60 -5.24 -27.14 4.42
C ASP A 60 -3.94 -27.14 5.24
N SER A 61 -3.01 -26.25 4.92
CA SER A 61 -1.74 -26.03 5.64
C SER A 61 -1.91 -25.19 6.92
N LEU A 62 -3.08 -24.57 7.12
CA LEU A 62 -3.28 -23.55 8.13
C LEU A 62 -3.48 -24.17 9.52
N SER A 63 -2.69 -23.73 10.50
CA SER A 63 -2.88 -24.17 11.89
C SER A 63 -4.26 -23.76 12.42
N PRO A 64 -4.87 -24.52 13.36
CA PRO A 64 -6.16 -24.16 13.95
C PRO A 64 -6.19 -22.78 14.62
N GLU A 65 -5.04 -22.32 15.13
CA GLU A 65 -4.89 -20.99 15.72
C GLU A 65 -4.92 -19.89 14.64
N ASN A 66 -4.14 -20.04 13.57
CA ASN A 66 -4.05 -19.04 12.49
C ASN A 66 -5.36 -18.98 11.69
N ARG A 67 -5.89 -20.13 11.29
CA ARG A 67 -7.23 -20.59 11.70
C ARG A 67 -8.28 -19.53 12.06
N ALA A 68 -8.51 -19.53 13.37
CA ALA A 68 -9.44 -18.67 14.06
C ALA A 68 -9.11 -17.18 13.92
N LYS A 69 -7.82 -16.79 13.90
CA LYS A 69 -7.42 -15.38 13.74
C LYS A 69 -7.88 -14.82 12.39
N LEU A 70 -7.62 -15.54 11.30
CA LEU A 70 -8.03 -15.13 9.95
C LEU A 70 -9.56 -15.11 9.83
N GLU A 71 -10.27 -16.10 10.40
CA GLU A 71 -11.73 -16.08 10.43
C GLU A 71 -12.31 -14.92 11.25
N GLU A 72 -11.66 -14.48 12.34
CA GLU A 72 -12.08 -13.27 13.07
C GLU A 72 -11.90 -12.02 12.20
N MET A 73 -10.78 -11.89 11.47
CA MET A 73 -10.59 -10.76 10.55
C MET A 73 -11.68 -10.70 9.48
N VAL A 74 -12.14 -11.85 8.98
CA VAL A 74 -13.29 -11.89 8.06
C VAL A 74 -14.57 -11.36 8.72
N ARG A 75 -14.86 -11.77 9.96
CA ARG A 75 -16.03 -11.29 10.71
C ARG A 75 -15.95 -9.79 11.01
N GLU A 76 -14.80 -9.30 11.45
CA GLU A 76 -14.58 -7.88 11.70
C GLU A 76 -14.76 -7.05 10.44
N ARG A 77 -14.21 -7.51 9.31
CA ARG A 77 -14.37 -6.85 8.02
C ARG A 77 -15.83 -6.80 7.59
N ALA A 78 -16.58 -7.89 7.75
CA ALA A 78 -18.01 -7.93 7.43
C ALA A 78 -18.80 -6.90 8.24
N ARG A 79 -18.56 -6.82 9.55
CA ARG A 79 -19.19 -5.81 10.44
C ARG A 79 -18.83 -4.38 10.00
N ALA A 80 -17.58 -4.13 9.64
CA ALA A 80 -17.12 -2.80 9.21
C ALA A 80 -17.73 -2.39 7.85
N LEU A 81 -17.91 -3.33 6.93
CA LEU A 81 -18.59 -3.09 5.66
C LEU A 81 -20.07 -2.73 5.87
N GLU A 82 -20.77 -3.43 6.77
CA GLU A 82 -22.15 -3.11 7.11
C GLU A 82 -22.28 -1.67 7.67
N GLN A 83 -21.35 -1.27 8.55
CA GLN A 83 -21.29 0.09 9.07
C GLN A 83 -21.00 1.12 7.99
N LEU A 84 -20.08 0.81 7.07
CA LEU A 84 -19.77 1.69 5.94
C LEU A 84 -20.99 1.86 5.02
N ASP A 85 -21.75 0.81 4.75
CA ASP A 85 -22.93 0.90 3.89
C ASP A 85 -24.05 1.72 4.53
N LYS A 86 -24.27 1.59 5.84
CA LYS A 86 -25.14 2.48 6.61
C LYS A 86 -24.67 3.95 6.54
N ALA A 87 -23.37 4.18 6.69
CA ALA A 87 -22.79 5.52 6.62
C ALA A 87 -22.89 6.14 5.22
N LYS A 88 -22.70 5.35 4.15
CA LYS A 88 -22.92 5.78 2.76
C LYS A 88 -24.38 6.16 2.53
N ALA A 89 -25.33 5.33 2.97
CA ALA A 89 -26.75 5.62 2.83
C ALA A 89 -27.13 6.93 3.55
N ASN A 90 -26.61 7.15 4.76
CA ASN A 90 -26.84 8.40 5.49
C ASN A 90 -26.23 9.61 4.78
N LYS A 91 -24.99 9.50 4.28
CA LYS A 91 -24.33 10.57 3.52
C LYS A 91 -25.10 10.93 2.26
N ASN A 92 -25.62 9.95 1.53
CA ASN A 92 -26.43 10.20 0.33
C ASN A 92 -27.70 10.98 0.68
N ARG A 93 -28.41 10.62 1.77
CA ARG A 93 -29.59 11.39 2.21
C ARG A 93 -29.24 12.83 2.61
N ALA A 94 -28.12 13.03 3.30
CA ALA A 94 -27.68 14.36 3.70
C ALA A 94 -27.26 15.22 2.49
N ASP A 95 -26.61 14.63 1.49
CA ASP A 95 -26.31 15.30 0.22
C ASP A 95 -27.60 15.72 -0.51
N ASP A 96 -28.59 14.84 -0.57
CA ASP A 96 -29.86 15.11 -1.26
C ASP A 96 -30.65 16.21 -0.53
N ALA A 97 -30.65 16.22 0.80
CA ALA A 97 -31.27 17.28 1.59
C ALA A 97 -30.59 18.65 1.37
N TYR A 98 -29.25 18.69 1.35
CA TYR A 98 -28.52 19.94 1.08
C TYR A 98 -28.74 20.45 -0.35
N LYS A 99 -28.75 19.56 -1.35
CA LYS A 99 -29.08 19.94 -2.74
C LYS A 99 -30.51 20.44 -2.90
N ALA A 100 -31.45 19.89 -2.14
CA ALA A 100 -32.84 20.33 -2.17
C ALA A 100 -33.03 21.68 -1.49
N ASP A 101 -32.29 21.95 -0.42
CA ASP A 101 -32.36 23.18 0.35
C ASP A 101 -31.01 23.52 0.99
N GLU A 102 -30.32 24.54 0.45
CA GLU A 102 -28.95 24.91 0.83
C GLU A 102 -28.91 25.75 2.13
N THR A 103 -29.45 25.20 3.22
CA THR A 103 -29.42 25.86 4.54
C THR A 103 -28.14 25.55 5.32
N PRO A 104 -27.74 26.42 6.27
CA PRO A 104 -26.62 26.14 7.18
C PRO A 104 -26.79 24.85 7.99
N GLU A 105 -28.04 24.48 8.33
CA GLU A 105 -28.33 23.24 9.06
C GLU A 105 -28.11 22.01 8.16
N ASN A 106 -28.58 22.04 6.91
CA ASN A 106 -28.35 20.94 5.97
C ASN A 106 -26.86 20.79 5.62
N LEU A 107 -26.11 21.89 5.49
CA LEU A 107 -24.66 21.85 5.31
C LEU A 107 -23.97 21.15 6.51
N LYS A 108 -24.34 21.51 7.74
CA LYS A 108 -23.79 20.88 8.95
C LYS A 108 -24.09 19.38 9.01
N GLN A 109 -25.29 18.96 8.62
CA GLN A 109 -25.65 17.54 8.55
C GLN A 109 -24.85 16.80 7.46
N GLN A 110 -24.65 17.42 6.30
CA GLN A 110 -23.81 16.87 5.23
C GLN A 110 -22.35 16.69 5.68
N GLU A 111 -21.76 17.68 6.33
CA GLU A 111 -20.40 17.63 6.87
C GLU A 111 -20.26 16.53 7.92
N ALA A 112 -21.22 16.42 8.85
CA ALA A 112 -21.25 15.37 9.87
C ALA A 112 -21.36 13.97 9.23
N ALA A 113 -22.25 13.79 8.25
CA ALA A 113 -22.40 12.52 7.55
C ALA A 113 -21.16 12.15 6.73
N THR A 114 -20.49 13.15 6.16
CA THR A 114 -19.21 12.98 5.45
C THR A 114 -18.11 12.50 6.40
N ALA A 115 -18.01 13.09 7.59
CA ALA A 115 -17.06 12.68 8.62
C ALA A 115 -17.30 11.23 9.08
N VAL A 116 -18.57 10.86 9.34
CA VAL A 116 -18.94 9.49 9.73
C VAL A 116 -18.60 8.48 8.63
N ARG A 117 -18.93 8.78 7.35
CA ARG A 117 -18.57 7.92 6.21
C ARG A 117 -17.06 7.78 6.08
N SER A 118 -16.30 8.87 6.24
CA SER A 118 -14.84 8.86 6.17
C SER A 118 -14.23 7.95 7.24
N ALA A 119 -14.69 8.07 8.49
CA ALA A 119 -14.25 7.21 9.58
C ALA A 119 -14.57 5.73 9.35
N ALA A 120 -15.79 5.41 8.89
CA ALA A 120 -16.18 4.05 8.55
C ALA A 120 -15.35 3.48 7.40
N ASN A 121 -15.06 4.28 6.37
CA ASN A 121 -14.22 3.87 5.26
C ASN A 121 -12.80 3.58 5.72
N LYS A 122 -12.23 4.46 6.56
CA LYS A 122 -10.91 4.24 7.16
C LYS A 122 -10.87 2.92 7.93
N LYS A 123 -11.89 2.61 8.74
CA LYS A 123 -11.94 1.35 9.49
C LYS A 123 -11.94 0.13 8.58
N VAL A 124 -12.66 0.16 7.45
CA VAL A 124 -12.63 -0.92 6.45
C VAL A 124 -11.24 -1.06 5.82
N THR A 125 -10.57 0.05 5.50
CA THR A 125 -9.20 0.05 4.99
C THR A 125 -8.23 -0.55 6.00
N ASP A 126 -8.25 -0.07 7.25
CA ASP A 126 -7.36 -0.53 8.32
C ASP A 126 -7.51 -2.05 8.57
N ILE A 127 -8.75 -2.56 8.62
CA ILE A 127 -9.01 -4.01 8.75
C ILE A 127 -8.52 -4.77 7.52
N GLY A 128 -8.67 -4.19 6.34
CA GLY A 128 -8.19 -4.79 5.09
C GLY A 128 -6.67 -4.95 5.07
N GLU A 129 -5.94 -3.93 5.51
CA GLU A 129 -4.48 -3.94 5.65
C GLU A 129 -4.04 -5.02 6.65
N GLU A 130 -4.61 -4.98 7.87
CA GLU A 130 -4.31 -5.97 8.92
C GLU A 130 -4.61 -7.41 8.47
N PHE A 131 -5.69 -7.61 7.72
CA PHE A 131 -6.04 -8.92 7.20
C PHE A 131 -5.05 -9.41 6.13
N GLY A 132 -4.58 -8.51 5.27
CA GLY A 132 -3.52 -8.80 4.31
C GLY A 132 -2.22 -9.20 5.03
N GLU A 133 -1.76 -8.40 5.98
CA GLU A 133 -0.52 -8.65 6.74
C GLU A 133 -0.57 -9.96 7.54
N LEU A 134 -1.71 -10.24 8.18
CA LEU A 134 -1.92 -11.49 8.90
C LEU A 134 -1.95 -12.68 7.93
N THR A 135 -2.56 -12.53 6.76
CA THR A 135 -2.57 -13.60 5.74
C THR A 135 -1.16 -13.90 5.24
N ALA A 136 -0.37 -12.85 4.97
CA ALA A 136 1.03 -12.99 4.59
C ALA A 136 1.83 -13.76 5.65
N SER A 137 1.81 -13.29 6.89
CA SER A 137 2.64 -13.86 7.96
C SER A 137 2.15 -15.22 8.47
N ALA A 138 0.85 -15.36 8.76
CA ALA A 138 0.30 -16.52 9.44
C ALA A 138 -0.06 -17.69 8.51
N HIS A 139 -0.03 -17.46 7.20
CA HIS A 139 -0.35 -18.48 6.19
C HIS A 139 0.72 -18.58 5.11
N ALA A 140 0.88 -17.54 4.28
CA ALA A 140 1.75 -17.63 3.11
C ALA A 140 3.21 -17.87 3.49
N MET A 141 3.77 -17.08 4.41
CA MET A 141 5.15 -17.24 4.86
C MET A 141 5.34 -18.52 5.67
N ALA A 142 4.40 -18.85 6.55
CA ALA A 142 4.46 -20.08 7.35
C ALA A 142 4.46 -21.35 6.48
N GLU A 143 3.80 -21.33 5.33
CA GLU A 143 3.74 -22.46 4.41
C GLU A 143 4.90 -22.47 3.41
N GLN A 144 5.17 -21.34 2.76
CA GLN A 144 6.11 -21.25 1.65
C GLN A 144 7.56 -21.12 2.14
N HIS A 145 7.76 -20.52 3.32
CA HIS A 145 9.07 -20.25 3.91
C HIS A 145 9.07 -20.53 5.42
N PRO A 146 8.82 -21.78 5.86
CA PRO A 146 8.61 -22.13 7.27
C PRO A 146 9.80 -21.82 8.18
N GLU A 147 11.00 -21.72 7.61
CA GLU A 147 12.24 -21.41 8.34
C GLU A 147 12.65 -19.92 8.25
N ALA A 148 11.92 -19.11 7.48
CA ALA A 148 12.23 -17.70 7.35
C ALA A 148 11.90 -16.94 8.64
N THR A 149 12.70 -15.92 8.92
CA THR A 149 12.52 -15.05 10.08
C THR A 149 12.14 -13.63 9.65
N LEU A 150 11.17 -13.03 10.32
CA LEU A 150 10.77 -11.64 10.06
C LEU A 150 11.89 -10.70 10.53
N VAL A 151 12.50 -9.97 9.60
CA VAL A 151 13.57 -9.00 9.91
C VAL A 151 13.06 -7.56 9.97
N ALA A 152 12.00 -7.24 9.22
CA ALA A 152 11.28 -5.96 9.32
C ALA A 152 9.80 -6.14 8.94
N GLY A 153 8.90 -5.46 9.63
CA GLY A 153 7.47 -5.48 9.31
C GLY A 153 6.60 -4.92 10.44
N GLY A 154 5.29 -4.82 10.20
CA GLY A 154 4.30 -4.40 11.20
C GLY A 154 4.30 -2.91 11.54
N VAL A 155 5.06 -2.10 10.80
CA VAL A 155 5.01 -0.64 10.93
C VAL A 155 4.20 -0.05 9.79
N LYS A 156 3.01 0.47 10.12
CA LYS A 156 2.16 1.17 9.15
C LYS A 156 2.83 2.45 8.67
N GLY A 157 2.79 2.69 7.36
CA GLY A 157 3.27 3.95 6.78
C GLY A 157 3.59 3.83 5.30
N ASN A 158 3.59 4.96 4.61
CA ASN A 158 4.06 5.01 3.23
C ASN A 158 5.59 4.84 3.18
N ARG A 159 6.11 4.40 2.03
CA ARG A 159 7.56 4.35 1.72
C ARG A 159 8.35 3.27 2.49
N ARG A 160 7.71 2.12 2.71
CA ARG A 160 8.31 0.92 3.32
C ARG A 160 7.71 -0.32 2.66
N PHE A 161 8.39 -1.45 2.79
CA PHE A 161 7.80 -2.76 2.51
C PHE A 161 6.87 -3.17 3.67
N ASP A 162 5.82 -3.93 3.40
CA ASP A 162 4.90 -4.38 4.45
C ASP A 162 5.61 -5.39 5.38
N GLN A 163 6.35 -6.34 4.79
CA GLN A 163 7.19 -7.29 5.52
C GLN A 163 8.46 -7.64 4.73
N VAL A 164 9.55 -7.86 5.46
CA VAL A 164 10.82 -8.38 4.96
C VAL A 164 11.21 -9.54 5.85
N TRP A 165 11.46 -10.68 5.22
CA TRP A 165 11.85 -11.93 5.86
C TRP A 165 13.21 -12.38 5.33
N MET A 166 13.91 -13.21 6.09
CA MET A 166 15.20 -13.77 5.71
C MET A 166 15.19 -15.28 5.91
N ASN A 167 15.50 -16.03 4.85
CA ASN A 167 15.73 -17.46 4.90
C ASN A 167 17.08 -17.79 5.56
N PRO A 168 17.27 -19.01 6.10
CA PRO A 168 18.55 -19.45 6.66
C PRO A 168 19.72 -19.42 5.68
N ASP A 169 19.46 -19.51 4.38
CA ASP A 169 20.46 -19.43 3.32
C ASP A 169 20.89 -17.99 2.98
N GLY A 170 20.28 -16.98 3.61
CA GLY A 170 20.56 -15.56 3.39
C GLY A 170 19.67 -14.89 2.33
N THR A 171 18.77 -15.62 1.67
CA THR A 171 17.83 -15.04 0.70
C THR A 171 16.79 -14.19 1.43
N PHE A 172 16.52 -12.99 0.92
CA PHE A 172 15.44 -12.15 1.44
C PHE A 172 14.12 -12.44 0.74
N ILE A 173 13.02 -12.48 1.50
CA ILE A 173 11.66 -12.44 0.96
C ILE A 173 11.03 -11.10 1.31
N VAL A 174 10.72 -10.30 0.30
CA VAL A 174 10.00 -9.04 0.47
C VAL A 174 8.53 -9.25 0.11
N VAL A 175 7.64 -8.84 1.00
CA VAL A 175 6.20 -9.12 0.89
C VAL A 175 5.40 -7.84 0.82
N GLU A 176 4.58 -7.72 -0.22
CA GLU A 176 3.49 -6.76 -0.35
C GLU A 176 2.18 -7.42 0.08
N ALA A 177 1.76 -7.15 1.30
CA ALA A 177 0.54 -7.67 1.88
C ALA A 177 -0.66 -6.81 1.44
N LYS A 178 -1.63 -7.43 0.75
CA LYS A 178 -2.79 -6.72 0.21
C LYS A 178 -4.06 -7.14 0.90
N GLY A 179 -4.92 -6.17 1.21
CA GLY A 179 -6.29 -6.45 1.62
C GLY A 179 -7.10 -7.11 0.48
N PRO A 180 -8.25 -7.74 0.78
CA PRO A 180 -9.02 -8.51 -0.21
C PRO A 180 -9.44 -7.73 -1.47
N SER A 181 -9.56 -6.41 -1.35
CA SER A 181 -9.97 -5.51 -2.45
C SER A 181 -8.89 -4.49 -2.81
N ALA A 182 -7.69 -4.60 -2.23
CA ALA A 182 -6.59 -3.69 -2.52
C ALA A 182 -5.85 -4.14 -3.79
N ASP A 183 -5.43 -3.16 -4.57
CA ASP A 183 -4.56 -3.34 -5.73
C ASP A 183 -3.12 -2.98 -5.39
N LEU A 184 -2.21 -3.17 -6.35
CA LEU A 184 -0.81 -2.76 -6.19
C LEU A 184 -0.71 -1.23 -6.09
N GLY A 185 0.10 -0.78 -5.15
CA GLY A 185 0.42 0.63 -4.97
C GLY A 185 1.24 1.14 -6.14
N GLU A 186 1.04 2.41 -6.49
CA GLU A 186 1.82 3.10 -7.51
C GLU A 186 2.42 4.38 -6.94
N ARG A 187 3.60 4.75 -7.42
CA ARG A 187 4.29 5.96 -7.01
C ARG A 187 5.21 6.48 -8.10
N TYR A 188 5.74 7.68 -7.88
CA TYR A 188 6.94 8.09 -8.58
C TYR A 188 8.15 7.33 -8.04
N GLY A 189 8.86 6.66 -8.95
CA GLY A 189 10.14 6.04 -8.72
C GLY A 189 11.25 7.07 -8.68
N HIS A 190 12.43 6.63 -8.29
CA HIS A 190 13.58 7.50 -8.15
C HIS A 190 14.12 8.04 -9.48
N THR A 191 13.76 7.44 -10.63
CA THR A 191 14.09 7.97 -11.97
C THR A 191 13.12 9.07 -12.40
N GLY A 192 12.03 9.27 -11.64
CA GLY A 192 10.95 10.18 -11.94
C GLY A 192 9.75 9.53 -12.61
N GLN A 193 9.86 8.29 -13.10
CA GLN A 193 8.76 7.60 -13.76
C GLN A 193 7.71 7.10 -12.76
N ARG A 194 6.47 6.85 -13.20
CA ARG A 194 5.49 6.16 -12.36
C ARG A 194 5.76 4.67 -12.40
N VAL A 195 5.83 4.05 -11.24
CA VAL A 195 6.11 2.62 -11.07
C VAL A 195 5.13 2.00 -10.09
N SER A 196 4.74 0.76 -10.39
CA SER A 196 3.89 -0.05 -9.52
C SER A 196 4.74 -0.96 -8.63
N GLN A 197 4.20 -1.35 -7.48
CA GLN A 197 4.78 -2.39 -6.63
C GLN A 197 5.07 -3.66 -7.42
N GLY A 198 6.16 -4.34 -7.06
CA GLY A 198 6.65 -5.49 -7.81
C GLY A 198 7.62 -5.16 -8.95
N THR A 199 7.85 -3.89 -9.29
CA THR A 199 8.94 -3.52 -10.21
C THR A 199 10.26 -3.36 -9.45
N ARG A 200 11.39 -3.58 -10.15
CA ARG A 200 12.73 -3.32 -9.61
C ARG A 200 12.90 -1.86 -9.20
N GLU A 201 12.46 -0.92 -10.02
CA GLU A 201 12.57 0.51 -9.68
C GLU A 201 11.73 0.88 -8.44
N TYR A 202 10.54 0.28 -8.27
CA TYR A 202 9.76 0.50 -7.04
C TYR A 202 10.55 0.03 -5.82
N PHE A 203 11.15 -1.16 -5.89
CA PHE A 203 11.99 -1.72 -4.84
C PHE A 203 13.17 -0.81 -4.49
N GLU A 204 13.95 -0.38 -5.48
CA GLU A 204 15.09 0.54 -5.32
C GLU A 204 14.65 1.91 -4.78
N THR A 205 13.45 2.36 -5.14
CA THR A 205 12.88 3.60 -4.59
C THR A 205 12.59 3.47 -3.10
N ILE A 206 12.11 2.31 -2.64
CA ILE A 206 11.90 2.05 -1.21
C ILE A 206 13.25 1.97 -0.47
N ILE A 207 14.27 1.35 -1.06
CA ILE A 207 15.63 1.36 -0.51
C ILE A 207 16.12 2.80 -0.30
N LYS A 208 15.99 3.65 -1.31
CA LYS A 208 16.36 5.08 -1.19
C LYS A 208 15.57 5.80 -0.09
N ASP A 209 14.27 5.51 0.05
CA ASP A 209 13.48 6.05 1.15
C ASP A 209 13.94 5.53 2.53
N MET A 210 14.46 4.29 2.61
CA MET A 210 15.05 3.73 3.83
C MET A 210 16.36 4.44 4.18
N GLU A 211 17.25 4.63 3.20
CA GLU A 211 18.50 5.37 3.36
C GLU A 211 18.24 6.81 3.84
N GLU A 212 17.38 7.56 3.13
CA GLU A 212 17.03 8.93 3.51
C GLU A 212 16.42 9.00 4.91
N ARG A 213 15.52 8.08 5.26
CA ARG A 213 14.91 8.03 6.58
C ARG A 213 15.95 7.74 7.66
N SER A 214 16.81 6.74 7.45
CA SER A 214 17.87 6.39 8.39
C SER A 214 18.83 7.57 8.64
N LEU A 215 19.24 8.30 7.60
CA LEU A 215 20.10 9.48 7.74
C LEU A 215 19.43 10.59 8.57
N ASN A 216 18.15 10.84 8.33
CA ASN A 216 17.40 11.84 9.10
C ASN A 216 17.22 11.42 10.56
N GLU A 217 16.92 10.15 10.81
CA GLU A 217 16.68 9.60 12.14
C GLU A 217 17.98 9.38 12.95
N ALA A 218 19.12 9.18 12.28
CA ALA A 218 20.43 9.05 12.91
C ALA A 218 20.85 10.31 13.68
N MET A 219 20.28 11.48 13.34
CA MET A 219 20.51 12.76 14.01
C MET A 219 19.58 12.99 15.21
N SER A 220 18.68 12.05 15.53
CA SER A 220 17.73 12.17 16.64
C SER A 220 18.40 12.10 18.01
N ASP A 221 17.92 12.88 18.97
CA ASP A 221 18.37 12.79 20.36
C ASP A 221 17.89 11.50 21.06
N ASP A 222 16.81 10.87 20.59
CA ASP A 222 16.30 9.60 21.13
C ASP A 222 17.18 8.43 20.66
N VAL A 223 17.84 7.76 21.62
CA VAL A 223 18.71 6.59 21.37
C VAL A 223 17.98 5.49 20.61
N ARG A 224 16.70 5.25 20.90
CA ARG A 224 15.92 4.19 20.24
C ARG A 224 15.67 4.50 18.77
N ILE A 225 15.48 5.78 18.44
CA ILE A 225 15.32 6.24 17.06
C ILE A 225 16.64 6.05 16.31
N ARG A 226 17.78 6.44 16.90
CA ARG A 226 19.10 6.21 16.29
C ARG A 226 19.43 4.74 16.08
N GLU A 227 19.12 3.88 17.06
CA GLU A 227 19.31 2.44 16.90
C GLU A 227 18.40 1.84 15.81
N ALA A 228 17.17 2.33 15.69
CA ALA A 228 16.28 1.93 14.59
C ALA A 228 16.81 2.38 13.24
N ALA A 229 17.33 3.61 13.14
CA ALA A 229 17.96 4.14 11.94
C ALA A 229 19.14 3.28 11.48
N ILE A 230 20.04 2.90 12.40
CA ILE A 230 21.20 2.04 12.10
C ILE A 230 20.73 0.67 11.56
N ARG A 231 19.69 0.08 12.16
CA ARG A 231 19.13 -1.20 11.67
C ARG A 231 18.48 -1.05 10.29
N GLU A 232 17.80 0.07 10.05
CA GLU A 232 17.18 0.34 8.76
C GLU A 232 18.21 0.58 7.65
N GLU A 233 19.28 1.33 7.94
CA GLU A 233 20.42 1.51 7.03
C GLU A 233 21.11 0.18 6.70
N ALA A 234 21.36 -0.66 7.72
CA ALA A 234 21.95 -1.98 7.52
C ALA A 234 21.05 -2.88 6.67
N LEU A 235 19.72 -2.84 6.88
CA LEU A 235 18.78 -3.60 6.07
C LEU A 235 18.69 -3.07 4.64
N ALA A 236 18.71 -1.75 4.44
CA ALA A 236 18.70 -1.15 3.11
C ALA A 236 19.91 -1.62 2.29
N THR A 237 21.11 -1.55 2.89
CA THR A 237 22.35 -2.06 2.29
C THR A 237 22.23 -3.55 1.95
N ALA A 238 21.79 -4.38 2.90
CA ALA A 238 21.69 -5.83 2.68
C ALA A 238 20.67 -6.20 1.57
N LEU A 239 19.56 -5.48 1.48
CA LEU A 239 18.57 -5.67 0.41
C LEU A 239 19.10 -5.23 -0.96
N LEU A 240 19.89 -4.16 -1.00
CA LEU A 240 20.54 -3.71 -2.24
C LEU A 240 21.58 -4.72 -2.70
N ASP A 241 22.46 -5.17 -1.81
CA ASP A 241 23.47 -6.20 -2.10
C ASP A 241 22.81 -7.50 -2.61
N ALA A 242 21.71 -7.92 -1.98
CA ALA A 242 20.94 -9.09 -2.41
C ALA A 242 20.27 -8.87 -3.77
N LEU A 243 19.79 -7.66 -4.08
CA LEU A 243 19.21 -7.31 -5.37
C LEU A 243 20.24 -7.31 -6.51
N GLU A 244 21.49 -6.97 -6.20
CA GLU A 244 22.62 -6.91 -7.15
C GLU A 244 23.35 -8.25 -7.32
N ALA A 245 23.09 -9.23 -6.46
CA ALA A 245 23.68 -10.57 -6.54
C ALA A 245 23.31 -11.31 -7.84
N ASP A 246 24.15 -12.28 -8.23
CA ASP A 246 23.90 -13.20 -9.36
C ASP A 246 24.03 -14.66 -8.88
N PRO A 247 22.91 -15.41 -8.74
CA PRO A 247 21.52 -14.97 -8.98
C PRO A 247 21.03 -13.96 -7.95
N VAL A 248 19.97 -13.22 -8.28
CA VAL A 248 19.32 -12.25 -7.37
C VAL A 248 18.90 -12.95 -6.07
N GLY A 249 19.36 -12.43 -4.94
CA GLY A 249 19.12 -12.95 -3.59
C GLY A 249 17.83 -12.44 -2.94
N VAL A 250 16.87 -11.98 -3.76
CA VAL A 250 15.59 -11.41 -3.31
C VAL A 250 14.43 -12.09 -4.03
N GLU A 251 13.52 -12.66 -3.25
CA GLU A 251 12.20 -13.04 -3.73
C GLU A 251 11.20 -11.93 -3.39
N TYR A 252 10.62 -11.28 -4.40
CA TYR A 252 9.63 -10.23 -4.20
C TYR A 252 8.23 -10.74 -4.51
N ILE A 253 7.36 -10.77 -3.51
CA ILE A 253 6.03 -11.37 -3.60
C ILE A 253 4.92 -10.41 -3.19
N SER A 254 3.72 -10.65 -3.70
CA SER A 254 2.49 -10.11 -3.14
C SER A 254 1.58 -11.23 -2.63
N VAL A 255 0.99 -11.01 -1.47
CA VAL A 255 0.03 -11.93 -0.84
C VAL A 255 -1.30 -11.22 -0.66
N LYS A 256 -2.38 -11.86 -1.10
CA LYS A 256 -3.74 -11.33 -0.97
C LYS A 256 -4.70 -12.40 -0.43
N PRO A 257 -5.44 -12.15 0.67
CA PRO A 257 -6.43 -13.08 1.19
C PRO A 257 -7.55 -13.30 0.19
N ARG A 258 -8.00 -14.54 0.11
CA ARG A 258 -9.18 -14.93 -0.64
C ARG A 258 -10.36 -15.13 0.29
N LEU A 259 -11.50 -14.65 -0.17
CA LEU A 259 -12.79 -14.92 0.44
C LEU A 259 -13.65 -15.72 -0.53
N LYS A 260 -14.34 -16.74 0.00
CA LYS A 260 -15.39 -17.48 -0.68
C LYS A 260 -16.58 -17.60 0.27
N ASP A 261 -17.76 -17.17 -0.18
CA ASP A 261 -18.99 -17.20 0.63
C ASP A 261 -18.80 -16.60 2.03
N GLU A 262 -18.14 -15.43 2.09
CA GLU A 262 -17.79 -14.72 3.34
C GLU A 262 -16.93 -15.52 4.33
N LYS A 263 -16.18 -16.50 3.84
CA LYS A 263 -15.19 -17.26 4.62
C LYS A 263 -13.81 -17.13 4.02
N TYR A 264 -12.81 -17.23 4.88
CA TYR A 264 -11.42 -17.32 4.43
C TYR A 264 -11.21 -18.58 3.59
N ALA A 265 -10.63 -18.42 2.41
CA ALA A 265 -10.46 -19.48 1.42
C ALA A 265 -9.01 -19.59 0.92
N GLY A 266 -8.06 -19.22 1.79
CA GLY A 266 -6.63 -19.21 1.47
C GLY A 266 -6.16 -17.87 0.90
N TYR A 267 -5.12 -17.90 0.06
CA TYR A 267 -4.50 -16.70 -0.47
C TYR A 267 -4.19 -16.81 -1.97
N LEU A 268 -3.96 -15.65 -2.58
CA LEU A 268 -3.31 -15.49 -3.87
C LEU A 268 -1.89 -15.03 -3.61
N LEU A 269 -0.93 -15.73 -4.20
CA LEU A 269 0.47 -15.38 -4.21
C LEU A 269 0.86 -14.94 -5.62
N SER A 270 1.60 -13.85 -5.74
CA SER A 270 2.23 -13.43 -6.99
C SER A 270 3.72 -13.25 -6.77
N ARG A 271 4.55 -13.84 -7.64
CA ARG A 271 6.00 -13.66 -7.63
C ARG A 271 6.41 -12.69 -8.73
N PHE A 272 6.97 -11.57 -8.32
CA PHE A 272 7.42 -10.53 -9.22
C PHE A 272 8.80 -10.86 -9.79
N ASN A 273 9.01 -10.52 -11.05
CA ASN A 273 10.33 -10.62 -11.66
C ASN A 273 11.04 -9.26 -11.57
N ILE A 274 12.11 -9.22 -10.77
CA ILE A 274 12.96 -8.03 -10.57
C ILE A 274 14.41 -8.24 -11.04
N ASP A 275 14.66 -9.31 -11.80
CA ASP A 275 15.99 -9.68 -12.29
C ASP A 275 16.57 -8.64 -13.26
N LYS A 276 15.70 -7.83 -13.86
CA LYS A 276 16.07 -6.80 -14.83
C LYS A 276 15.43 -5.48 -14.46
N GLU A 277 16.11 -4.40 -14.84
CA GLU A 277 15.48 -3.08 -14.87
C GLU A 277 14.19 -3.16 -15.69
N SER A 278 13.16 -2.45 -15.21
CA SER A 278 11.95 -2.31 -15.98
C SER A 278 12.26 -1.50 -17.26
N PRO A 279 11.65 -1.84 -18.41
CA PRO A 279 11.96 -1.23 -19.70
C PRO A 279 11.64 0.27 -19.77
#